data_AF-A0A077WH11-F1
#
_entry.id   AF-A0A077WH11-F1
#
_cell.length_a   1.000
_cell.length_b   1.000
_cell.length_c   1.000
_cell.angle_alpha   90.00
_cell.angle_beta   90.00
_cell.angle_gamma   90.00
#
_symmetry.space_group_name_H-M   'P 1'
#
loop_
_entity.id
_entity.type
_entity.pdbx_description
1 polymer ?
#
loop_
_entity_poly.entity_id
_entity_poly.type
_entity_poly.pdbx_seq_one_letter_code
_entity_poly.pdbx_strand_id
1 'polypeptide(L)'
;MVDLLGNIVFSGFLLITAGASLALQAGCNSNLARNAGRTFAPLWSFGSGLICCLIFFVIDTQALKTPLPDQSLLDAPGYVWIGGLMGAYYVFANLVSMPRLGAATSLSIFVCSQVIMACIIDHCALMGVPQRDFTVWRILASFGLVLCVFIIARY
;
A
#
# COMPACT_ATOMS: atom_id res chain seq x y z
N MET A 1 3.80 17.99 -24.50
CA MET A 1 4.21 17.60 -23.14
C MET A 1 4.45 16.11 -23.19
N VAL A 2 5.67 15.65 -22.87
CA VAL A 2 5.95 14.20 -22.80
C VAL A 2 4.97 13.59 -21.81
N ASP A 3 4.30 12.52 -22.22
CA ASP A 3 3.30 11.82 -21.42
C ASP A 3 4.00 11.11 -20.25
N LEU A 4 4.40 11.89 -19.26
CA LEU A 4 5.29 11.49 -18.16
C LEU A 4 4.70 10.31 -17.39
N LEU A 5 3.37 10.28 -17.28
CA LEU A 5 2.59 9.21 -16.63
C LEU A 5 2.63 7.89 -17.41
N GLY A 6 2.81 7.93 -18.73
CA GLY A 6 2.98 6.73 -19.57
C GLY A 6 4.40 6.18 -19.60
N ASN A 7 5.38 6.89 -19.03
CA ASN A 7 6.77 6.45 -19.01
C ASN A 7 7.04 5.47 -17.87
N ILE A 8 7.33 4.21 -18.23
CA ILE A 8 7.64 3.12 -17.28
C ILE A 8 8.74 3.50 -16.28
N VAL A 9 9.76 4.27 -16.73
CA VAL A 9 10.85 4.72 -15.86
C VAL A 9 10.35 5.69 -14.79
N PHE A 10 9.45 6.60 -15.17
CA PHE A 10 8.85 7.56 -14.25
C PHE A 10 7.93 6.85 -13.24
N SER A 11 7.08 5.93 -13.69
CA SER A 11 6.25 5.11 -12.81
C SER A 11 7.10 4.28 -11.83
N GLY A 12 8.21 3.70 -12.31
CA GLY A 12 9.17 2.98 -11.47
C GLY A 12 9.80 3.88 -10.42
N PHE A 13 10.22 5.09 -10.79
CA PHE A 13 10.76 6.07 -9.85
C PHE A 13 9.74 6.47 -8.78
N LEU A 14 8.48 6.69 -9.14
CA LEU A 14 7.41 6.98 -8.18
C LEU A 14 7.19 5.84 -7.19
N LEU A 15 7.24 4.58 -7.63
CA LEU A 15 7.09 3.43 -6.74
C LEU A 15 8.27 3.29 -5.77
N ILE A 16 9.49 3.60 -6.22
CA ILE A 16 10.68 3.59 -5.36
C ILE A 16 10.55 4.65 -4.26
N THR A 17 10.17 5.88 -4.62
CA THR A 17 10.02 6.96 -3.63
C THR A 17 8.84 6.69 -2.69
N ALA A 18 7.72 6.16 -3.20
CA ALA A 18 6.59 5.74 -2.39
C ALA A 18 6.96 4.65 -1.38
N GLY A 19 7.75 3.66 -1.78
CA GLY A 19 8.27 2.61 -0.89
C GLY A 19 9.14 3.17 0.24
N ALA A 20 10.04 4.11 -0.09
CA ALA A 20 10.86 4.79 0.92
C ALA A 20 9.99 5.63 1.88
N SER A 21 8.98 6.33 1.37
CA SER A 21 8.03 7.09 2.19
C SER A 21 7.22 6.20 3.12
N LEU A 22 6.81 5.00 2.69
CA LEU A 22 6.11 4.02 3.54
C LEU A 22 6.98 3.56 4.72
N ALA A 23 8.28 3.31 4.48
CA ALA A 23 9.21 2.93 5.54
C ALA A 23 9.39 4.07 6.58
N LEU A 24 9.50 5.32 6.11
CA LEU A 24 9.57 6.49 6.99
C LEU A 24 8.25 6.71 7.76
N GLN A 25 7.10 6.51 7.10
CA GLN A 25 5.78 6.64 7.71
C GLN A 25 5.61 5.70 8.91
N ALA A 26 6.06 4.45 8.82
CA ALA A 26 6.00 3.50 9.93
C ALA A 26 6.73 4.02 11.17
N GLY A 27 7.91 4.63 10.99
CA GLY A 27 8.67 5.28 12.06
C GLY A 27 7.96 6.51 12.63
N CYS A 28 7.46 7.40 11.77
CA CYS A 28 6.70 8.58 12.18
C CYS A 28 5.46 8.22 12.99
N ASN A 29 4.67 7.24 12.52
CA ASN A 29 3.44 6.79 13.18
C ASN A 29 3.74 6.14 14.53
N SER A 30 4.80 5.36 14.63
CA SER A 30 5.23 4.77 15.90
C SER A 30 5.69 5.82 16.90
N ASN A 31 6.43 6.84 16.46
CA ASN A 31 6.85 7.94 17.33
C ASN A 31 5.66 8.81 17.78
N LEU A 32 4.74 9.11 16.86
CA LEU A 32 3.52 9.85 17.17
C LEU A 32 2.65 9.07 18.17
N ALA A 33 2.55 7.75 18.02
CA ALA A 33 1.81 6.92 18.96
C ALA A 33 2.45 6.87 20.35
N ARG A 34 3.78 7.00 20.44
CA ARG A 34 4.49 7.09 21.72
C ARG A 34 4.24 8.42 22.43
N ASN A 35 4.14 9.51 21.69
CA ASN A 35 4.03 10.86 22.25
C ASN A 35 2.58 11.32 22.45
N ALA A 36 1.67 10.99 21.53
CA ALA A 36 0.28 11.44 21.52
C ALA A 36 -0.74 10.31 21.79
N GLY A 37 -0.27 9.07 21.96
CA GLY A 37 -1.08 7.90 22.25
C GLY A 37 -1.45 7.07 21.02
N ARG A 38 -1.70 5.78 21.26
CA ARG A 38 -1.90 4.75 20.22
C ARG A 38 -3.11 5.00 19.30
N THR A 39 -4.15 5.66 19.81
CA THR A 39 -5.38 5.95 19.05
C THR A 39 -5.27 7.24 18.23
N PHE A 40 -4.47 8.21 18.69
CA PHE A 40 -4.32 9.51 18.01
C PHE A 40 -3.47 9.41 16.75
N ALA A 41 -2.42 8.57 16.76
CA ALA A 41 -1.50 8.46 15.62
C ALA A 41 -2.17 8.00 14.30
N PRO A 42 -3.02 6.96 14.28
CA PRO A 42 -3.76 6.59 13.07
C PRO A 42 -4.72 7.71 12.64
N LEU A 43 -5.44 8.34 13.58
CA LEU A 43 -6.38 9.42 13.28
C LEU A 43 -5.66 10.59 12.58
N TRP A 44 -4.51 11.01 13.08
CA TRP A 44 -3.72 12.08 12.49
C TRP A 44 -3.11 11.67 11.14
N SER A 45 -2.61 10.44 11.02
CA SER A 45 -2.02 9.93 9.78
C SER A 45 -3.07 9.85 8.66
N PHE A 46 -4.26 9.34 8.95
CA PHE A 46 -5.35 9.30 7.97
C PHE A 46 -5.99 10.67 7.73
N GLY A 47 -6.09 11.51 8.77
CA GLY A 47 -6.62 12.87 8.64
C GLY A 47 -5.74 13.75 7.74
N SER A 48 -4.43 13.74 7.96
CA SER A 48 -3.48 14.46 7.10
C SER A 48 -3.42 13.87 5.69
N GLY A 49 -3.48 12.54 5.55
CA GLY A 49 -3.59 11.86 4.26
C GLY A 49 -4.86 12.26 3.49
N LEU A 50 -6.01 12.36 4.18
CA LEU A 50 -7.28 12.80 3.58
C LEU A 50 -7.18 14.21 3.01
N ILE A 51 -6.52 15.14 3.73
CA ILE A 51 -6.30 16.51 3.24
C ILE A 51 -5.47 16.48 1.94
N CYS A 52 -4.40 15.69 1.89
CA CYS A 52 -3.60 15.51 0.67
C CYS A 52 -4.44 14.94 -0.48
N CYS A 53 -5.27 13.92 -0.22
CA CYS A 53 -6.17 13.36 -1.21
C CYS A 53 -7.22 14.37 -1.72
N LEU A 54 -7.76 15.22 -0.84
CA LEU A 54 -8.70 16.28 -1.23
C LEU A 54 -8.04 17.34 -2.11
N ILE A 55 -6.82 17.75 -1.79
CA ILE A 55 -6.04 18.67 -2.64
C ILE A 55 -5.82 18.04 -4.02
N PHE A 56 -5.40 16.77 -4.06
CA PHE A 56 -5.23 16.04 -5.31
C PHE A 56 -6.54 15.96 -6.11
N PHE A 57 -7.66 15.63 -5.45
CA PHE A 57 -8.98 15.58 -6.08
C PHE A 57 -9.40 16.91 -6.69
N VAL A 58 -9.18 18.04 -5.99
CA VAL A 58 -9.48 19.37 -6.52
C VAL A 58 -8.60 19.71 -7.73
N ILE A 59 -7.31 19.38 -7.68
CA ILE A 59 -6.40 19.59 -8.82
C ILE A 59 -6.82 18.73 -10.01
N ASP A 60 -7.14 17.46 -9.78
CA ASP A 60 -7.50 16.52 -10.85
C ASP A 60 -8.81 16.92 -11.54
N THR A 61 -9.84 17.27 -10.75
CA THR A 61 -11.14 17.70 -11.27
C THR A 61 -11.08 19.05 -11.97
N GLN A 62 -10.30 20.02 -11.46
CA GLN A 62 -10.27 21.38 -12.05
C GLN A 62 -9.23 21.55 -13.15
N ALA A 63 -8.02 21.00 -12.98
CA ALA A 63 -6.92 21.18 -13.93
C ALA A 63 -6.85 20.07 -14.97
N LEU A 64 -7.00 18.81 -14.56
CA LEU A 64 -6.98 17.64 -15.47
C LEU A 64 -8.37 17.31 -16.05
N LYS A 65 -9.43 17.92 -15.51
CA LYS A 65 -10.82 17.79 -15.97
C LYS A 65 -11.34 16.34 -15.95
N THR A 66 -10.85 15.55 -15.01
CA THR A 66 -11.36 14.19 -14.78
C THR A 66 -12.85 14.26 -14.41
N PRO A 67 -13.73 13.48 -15.05
CA PRO A 67 -15.16 13.52 -14.77
C PRO A 67 -15.45 13.09 -13.33
N LEU A 68 -16.43 13.76 -12.73
CA LEU A 68 -16.94 13.41 -11.41
C LEU A 68 -17.60 12.02 -11.43
N PRO A 69 -17.66 11.33 -10.27
CA PRO A 69 -18.34 10.04 -10.20
C PRO A 69 -19.81 10.16 -10.62
N ASP A 70 -20.24 9.28 -11.53
CA ASP A 70 -21.61 9.22 -12.05
C ASP A 70 -22.42 8.09 -11.36
N GLN A 71 -23.69 7.93 -11.74
CA GLN A 71 -24.60 6.92 -11.18
C GLN A 71 -24.08 5.47 -11.32
N SER A 72 -23.17 5.20 -12.25
CA SER A 72 -22.47 3.92 -12.39
C SER A 72 -21.68 3.50 -11.14
N LEU A 73 -21.40 4.43 -10.23
CA LEU A 73 -20.80 4.14 -8.92
C LEU A 73 -21.73 3.30 -8.03
N LEU A 74 -23.05 3.37 -8.23
CA LEU A 74 -24.03 2.55 -7.50
C LEU A 74 -23.96 1.08 -7.89
N ASP A 75 -23.51 0.79 -9.10
CA ASP A 75 -23.29 -0.57 -9.61
C ASP A 75 -21.89 -1.10 -9.28
N ALA A 76 -21.04 -0.30 -8.61
CA ALA A 76 -19.69 -0.68 -8.28
C ALA A 76 -19.69 -1.86 -7.29
N PRO A 77 -18.82 -2.88 -7.51
CA PRO A 77 -18.71 -4.01 -6.60
C PRO A 77 -18.37 -3.59 -5.17
N GLY A 78 -18.94 -4.27 -4.18
CA GLY A 78 -18.76 -3.95 -2.76
C GLY A 78 -17.29 -3.87 -2.30
N TYR A 79 -16.37 -4.60 -2.95
CA TYR A 79 -14.95 -4.58 -2.60
C TYR A 79 -14.24 -3.24 -2.91
N VAL A 80 -14.82 -2.38 -3.74
CA VAL A 80 -14.22 -1.07 -4.07
C VAL A 80 -14.23 -0.14 -2.85
N TRP A 81 -15.19 -0.33 -1.94
CA TRP A 81 -15.42 0.55 -0.78
C TRP A 81 -14.56 0.21 0.44
N ILE A 82 -13.99 -1.00 0.50
CA ILE A 82 -13.25 -1.46 1.68
C ILE A 82 -11.76 -1.05 1.69
N GLY A 83 -11.27 -0.40 0.63
CA GLY A 83 -9.86 -0.02 0.52
C GLY A 83 -9.35 0.85 1.69
N GLY A 84 -10.15 1.84 2.12
CA GLY A 84 -9.82 2.67 3.27
C GLY A 84 -9.74 1.89 4.59
N LEU A 85 -10.64 0.91 4.78
CA LEU A 85 -10.65 0.04 5.96
C LEU A 85 -9.41 -0.86 5.99
N MET A 86 -8.99 -1.40 4.84
CA MET A 86 -7.76 -2.19 4.73
C MET A 86 -6.51 -1.36 5.04
N GLY A 87 -6.48 -0.10 4.61
CA GLY A 87 -5.43 0.85 4.98
C GLY A 87 -5.38 1.11 6.49
N ALA A 88 -6.53 1.33 7.12
CA ALA A 88 -6.61 1.54 8.57
C ALA A 88 -6.10 0.33 9.36
N TYR A 89 -6.48 -0.88 8.93
CA TYR A 89 -5.96 -2.13 9.49
C TYR A 89 -4.43 -2.23 9.33
N TYR A 90 -3.88 -1.87 8.17
CA TYR A 90 -2.43 -1.84 7.94
C TYR A 90 -1.70 -0.97 8.97
N VAL A 91 -2.14 0.28 9.17
CA VAL A 91 -1.50 1.20 10.13
C VAL A 91 -1.61 0.66 11.55
N PHE A 92 -2.78 0.12 11.93
CA PHE A 92 -2.98 -0.50 13.24
C PHE A 92 -2.04 -1.71 13.45
N ALA A 93 -2.00 -2.65 12.50
CA ALA A 93 -1.16 -3.83 12.57
C ALA A 93 0.32 -3.46 12.65
N ASN A 94 0.75 -2.48 11.87
CA ASN A 94 2.12 -1.96 11.91
C ASN A 94 2.43 -1.35 13.29
N LEU A 95 1.55 -0.50 13.82
CA LEU A 95 1.73 0.14 15.12
C LEU A 95 1.88 -0.86 16.27
N VAL A 96 1.11 -1.96 16.25
CA VAL A 96 1.16 -3.00 17.29
C VAL A 96 2.38 -3.91 17.13
N SER A 97 2.79 -4.19 15.90
CA SER A 97 3.82 -5.20 15.59
C SER A 97 5.23 -4.63 15.58
N MET A 98 5.40 -3.38 15.11
CA MET A 98 6.72 -2.76 14.94
C MET A 98 7.53 -2.69 16.25
N PRO A 99 6.96 -2.34 17.43
CA PRO A 99 7.71 -2.33 18.68
C PRO A 99 8.18 -3.72 19.15
N ARG A 100 7.54 -4.80 18.67
CA ARG A 100 7.84 -6.19 19.08
C ARG A 100 8.82 -6.88 18.15
N LEU A 101 8.68 -6.64 16.84
CA LEU A 101 9.46 -7.32 15.81
C LEU A 101 10.64 -6.49 15.30
N GLY A 102 10.65 -5.18 15.56
CA GLY A 102 11.57 -4.24 14.93
C GLY A 102 11.13 -3.83 13.52
N ALA A 103 11.72 -2.75 13.00
CA ALA A 103 11.34 -2.14 11.74
C ALA A 103 11.61 -3.05 10.53
N ALA A 104 12.82 -3.63 10.45
CA ALA A 104 13.26 -4.46 9.32
C ALA A 104 12.41 -5.75 9.20
N THR A 105 12.20 -6.44 10.31
CA THR A 105 11.37 -7.66 10.36
C THR A 105 9.91 -7.37 10.01
N SER A 106 9.34 -6.29 10.57
CA SER A 106 7.94 -5.93 10.27
C SER A 106 7.74 -5.59 8.80
N LEU A 107 8.64 -4.78 8.22
CA LEU A 107 8.54 -4.36 6.83
C LEU A 107 8.81 -5.52 5.87
N SER A 108 9.77 -6.40 6.18
CA SER A 108 10.06 -7.57 5.35
C SER A 108 8.89 -8.56 5.32
N ILE A 109 8.28 -8.88 6.48
CA ILE A 109 7.04 -9.68 6.55
C ILE A 109 5.95 -9.02 5.72
N PHE A 110 5.77 -7.70 5.86
CA PHE A 110 4.75 -6.96 5.14
C PHE A 110 4.93 -7.03 3.63
N VAL A 111 6.11 -6.69 3.11
CA VAL A 111 6.41 -6.75 1.66
C VAL A 111 6.28 -8.18 1.12
N CYS A 112 6.75 -9.18 1.86
CA CYS A 112 6.60 -10.58 1.48
C CYS A 112 5.11 -10.96 1.34
N SER A 113 4.28 -10.62 2.33
CA SER A 113 2.84 -10.90 2.28
C SER A 113 2.14 -10.16 1.13
N GLN A 114 2.54 -8.92 0.82
CA GLN A 114 2.00 -8.15 -0.30
C GLN A 114 2.32 -8.81 -1.65
N VAL A 115 3.56 -9.25 -1.85
CA VAL A 115 3.97 -9.87 -3.13
C VAL A 115 3.30 -11.22 -3.33
N ILE A 116 3.21 -12.05 -2.28
CA ILE A 116 2.50 -13.34 -2.36
C ILE A 116 1.02 -13.11 -2.68
N MET A 117 0.37 -12.18 -1.98
CA MET A 117 -1.04 -11.85 -2.24
C MET A 117 -1.26 -11.28 -3.64
N ALA A 118 -0.35 -10.43 -4.13
CA ALA A 118 -0.40 -9.92 -5.50
C ALA A 118 -0.32 -11.05 -6.53
N CYS A 119 0.52 -12.07 -6.29
CA CYS A 119 0.59 -13.23 -7.18
C CYS A 119 -0.70 -14.07 -7.17
N ILE A 120 -1.37 -14.18 -6.02
CA ILE A 120 -2.68 -14.84 -5.90
C ILE A 120 -3.75 -14.04 -6.64
N ILE A 121 -3.79 -12.71 -6.46
CA ILE A 121 -4.73 -11.81 -7.14
C ILE A 121 -4.58 -11.93 -8.67
N ASP A 122 -3.34 -11.87 -9.16
CA ASP A 122 -3.02 -12.05 -10.58
C ASP A 122 -3.47 -13.42 -11.12
N HIS A 123 -3.27 -14.49 -10.34
CA HIS A 123 -3.61 -15.84 -10.77
C HIS A 123 -5.11 -16.10 -10.83
N CYS A 124 -5.83 -15.62 -9.82
CA CYS A 124 -7.27 -15.75 -9.72
C CYS A 124 -8.04 -14.68 -10.51
N ALA A 125 -7.36 -13.77 -11.20
CA ALA A 125 -7.94 -12.61 -11.90
C ALA A 125 -8.91 -11.81 -11.01
N LEU A 126 -8.59 -11.71 -9.71
CA LEU A 126 -9.42 -11.03 -8.73
C LEU A 126 -9.47 -9.53 -9.05
N MET A 127 -10.59 -8.86 -8.78
CA MET A 127 -10.74 -7.41 -8.98
C MET A 127 -10.58 -6.94 -10.45
N GLY A 128 -10.73 -7.84 -11.42
CA GLY A 128 -10.69 -7.50 -12.85
C GLY A 128 -9.29 -7.28 -13.41
N VAL A 129 -8.23 -7.67 -12.69
CA VAL A 129 -6.87 -7.65 -13.25
C VAL A 129 -6.67 -8.73 -14.31
N PRO A 130 -5.81 -8.49 -15.32
CA PRO A 130 -5.49 -9.48 -16.34
C PRO A 130 -4.95 -10.76 -15.69
N GLN A 131 -5.56 -11.90 -16.01
CA GLN A 131 -5.10 -13.19 -15.49
C GLN A 131 -3.65 -13.44 -15.92
N ARG A 132 -2.79 -13.76 -14.96
CA ARG A 132 -1.42 -14.20 -15.21
C ARG A 132 -1.20 -15.59 -14.61
N ASP A 133 -0.60 -16.47 -15.39
CA ASP A 133 -0.33 -17.82 -14.92
C ASP A 133 0.61 -17.83 -13.71
N PHE A 134 0.29 -18.71 -12.76
CA PHE A 134 1.12 -18.93 -11.59
C PHE A 134 2.25 -19.89 -11.97
N THR A 135 3.30 -19.33 -12.58
CA THR A 135 4.45 -20.11 -13.06
C THR A 135 5.29 -20.65 -11.90
N VAL A 136 6.03 -21.73 -12.15
CA VAL A 136 6.99 -22.32 -11.20
C VAL A 136 7.98 -21.27 -10.67
N TRP A 137 8.35 -20.29 -11.49
CA TRP A 137 9.23 -19.19 -11.09
C TRP A 137 8.60 -18.27 -10.04
N ARG A 138 7.29 -18.00 -10.11
CA ARG A 138 6.59 -17.19 -9.07
C ARG A 138 6.49 -17.96 -7.74
N ILE A 139 6.33 -19.29 -7.80
CA ILE A 139 6.38 -20.16 -6.63
C ILE A 139 7.77 -20.08 -5.98
N LEU A 140 8.82 -20.32 -6.76
CA LEU A 140 10.20 -20.26 -6.27
C LEU A 140 10.55 -18.88 -5.71
N ALA A 141 10.13 -17.79 -6.37
CA ALA A 141 10.31 -16.44 -5.88
C ALA A 141 9.57 -16.20 -4.55
N SER A 142 8.35 -16.70 -4.41
CA SER A 142 7.58 -16.60 -3.16
C SER A 142 8.27 -17.31 -2.00
N PHE A 143 8.80 -18.53 -2.23
CA PHE A 143 9.63 -19.21 -1.23
C PHE A 143 10.92 -18.44 -0.91
N GLY A 144 11.57 -17.86 -1.92
CA GLY A 144 12.74 -17.00 -1.72
C GLY A 144 12.44 -15.79 -0.85
N LEU A 145 11.29 -15.13 -1.03
CA LEU A 145 10.87 -14.02 -0.16
C LEU A 145 10.68 -14.47 1.29
N VAL A 146 10.03 -15.61 1.51
CA VAL A 146 9.85 -16.16 2.87
C VAL A 146 11.21 -16.47 3.51
N LEU A 147 12.16 -17.01 2.75
CA LEU A 147 13.53 -17.26 3.23
C LEU A 147 14.25 -15.96 3.60
N CYS A 148 14.15 -14.92 2.77
CA CYS A 148 14.72 -13.61 3.09
C CYS A 148 14.15 -13.04 4.39
N VAL A 149 12.83 -13.12 4.57
CA VAL A 149 12.16 -12.69 5.82
C VAL A 149 12.66 -13.50 7.01
N PHE A 150 12.79 -14.82 6.87
CA PHE A 150 13.29 -15.67 7.95
C PHE A 150 14.70 -15.29 8.40
N ILE A 151 15.60 -15.00 7.45
CA ILE A 151 16.97 -14.58 7.75
C ILE A 151 16.94 -13.23 8.48
N ILE A 152 16.19 -12.24 7.99
CA ILE A 152 16.06 -10.91 8.61
C ILE A 152 15.45 -11.00 10.01
N ALA A 153 14.48 -11.91 10.22
CA ALA A 153 13.82 -12.07 11.51
C ALA A 153 14.71 -12.72 12.57
N ARG A 154 15.73 -13.49 12.15
CA ARG A 154 16.55 -14.31 13.03
C ARG A 154 17.90 -13.69 13.39
N TYR A 155 18.45 -12.84 12.54
CA TYR A 155 19.79 -12.23 12.69
C TYR A 155 19.70 -10.71 12.62
#